data_AF-A0A8C3XN87-F1
#
_entry.id   AF-A0A8C3XN87-F1
#
_cell.length_a   1.000
_cell.length_b   1.000
_cell.length_c   1.000
_cell.angle_alpha   90.00
_cell.angle_beta   90.00
_cell.angle_gamma   90.00
#
_symmetry.space_group_name_H-M   'P 1'
#
loop_
_entity.id
_entity.type
_entity.pdbx_description
1 polymer ?
#
loop_
_entity_poly.entity_id
_entity_poly.type
_entity_poly.pdbx_seq_one_letter_code
_entity_poly.pdbx_strand_id
1 'polypeptide(L)'
;MSSKPLHLRARLSKEVFYHGEPIPVTVTVTNNTEKTVKKIRVLVEQVANVVLYSSDYYTKAVAMEEVQEKVQPNSTITKTLILLPLLANNREKRGIALDGKLKDEDTNLASSTTIKDGIDKTVLGILVAYKVKVKLIVSGYDAFSSLPKSEVSTELPFRLMHPNRSLLHIMMLAMNALIPATGETSK
;
A
#
# COMPACT_ATOMS: atom_id res chain seq x y z
N MET A 1 -25.88 7.33 -20.95
CA MET A 1 -25.00 8.01 -19.97
C MET A 1 -25.80 8.23 -18.71
N SER A 2 -25.34 7.77 -17.53
CA SER A 2 -26.07 7.99 -16.26
C SER A 2 -25.69 9.37 -15.69
N SER A 3 -26.67 10.15 -15.25
CA SER A 3 -26.48 11.49 -14.66
C SER A 3 -26.19 11.47 -13.15
N LYS A 4 -26.34 10.30 -12.52
CA LYS A 4 -26.15 10.12 -11.07
C LYS A 4 -24.68 9.79 -10.74
N PRO A 5 -24.17 10.17 -9.55
CA PRO A 5 -22.77 10.01 -9.19
C PRO A 5 -22.41 8.61 -8.68
N LEU A 6 -21.13 8.25 -8.82
CA LEU A 6 -20.48 7.13 -8.13
C LEU A 6 -19.48 7.70 -7.13
N HIS A 7 -19.67 7.43 -5.85
CA HIS A 7 -18.75 7.90 -4.80
C HIS A 7 -17.85 6.76 -4.32
N LEU A 8 -16.55 7.01 -4.35
CA LEU A 8 -15.51 6.13 -3.82
C LEU A 8 -14.82 6.84 -2.66
N ARG A 9 -14.82 6.20 -1.48
CA ARG A 9 -14.06 6.63 -0.31
C ARG A 9 -13.11 5.51 0.10
N ALA A 10 -11.85 5.86 0.33
CA ALA A 10 -10.85 4.94 0.87
C ALA A 10 -10.29 5.52 2.16
N ARG A 11 -9.92 4.65 3.10
CA ARG A 11 -9.33 5.03 4.40
C ARG A 11 -8.26 4.01 4.82
N LEU A 12 -7.18 4.52 5.40
CA LEU A 12 -6.18 3.74 6.12
C LEU A 12 -6.39 3.88 7.64
N SER A 13 -5.98 2.88 8.40
CA SER A 13 -6.02 2.93 9.87
C SER A 13 -5.02 3.94 10.45
N LYS A 14 -3.88 4.11 9.79
CA LYS A 14 -2.79 5.00 10.17
C LYS A 14 -1.98 5.45 8.95
N GLU A 15 -1.09 6.40 9.15
CA GLU A 15 -0.24 6.96 8.09
C GLU A 15 1.11 6.24 7.95
N VAL A 16 1.63 5.64 9.03
CA VAL A 16 2.94 4.96 9.06
C VAL A 16 2.75 3.48 9.33
N PHE A 17 3.22 2.65 8.40
CA PHE A 17 3.26 1.20 8.50
C PHE A 17 4.70 0.71 8.55
N TYR A 18 4.91 -0.42 9.22
CA TYR A 18 6.24 -1.03 9.29
C TYR A 18 6.40 -2.17 8.27
N HIS A 19 7.64 -2.46 7.89
CA HIS A 19 7.93 -3.64 7.07
C HIS A 19 7.41 -4.91 7.73
N GLY A 20 6.72 -5.76 6.96
CA GLY A 20 6.07 -6.96 7.47
C GLY A 20 4.71 -6.72 8.14
N GLU A 21 4.29 -5.47 8.33
CA GLU A 21 2.98 -5.14 8.90
C GLU A 21 1.87 -5.19 7.83
N PRO A 22 0.72 -5.83 8.10
CA PRO A 22 -0.43 -5.78 7.21
C PRO A 22 -1.03 -4.37 7.12
N ILE A 23 -1.46 -3.99 5.91
CA ILE A 23 -2.05 -2.68 5.62
C ILE A 23 -3.56 -2.85 5.37
N PRO A 24 -4.42 -2.60 6.37
CA PRO A 24 -5.87 -2.63 6.19
C PRO A 24 -6.35 -1.35 5.48
N VAL A 25 -7.02 -1.53 4.34
CA VAL A 25 -7.60 -0.48 3.51
C VAL A 25 -9.10 -0.63 3.52
N THR A 26 -9.80 0.29 4.19
CA THR A 26 -11.26 0.33 4.18
C THR A 26 -11.74 1.11 2.96
N VAL A 27 -12.54 0.46 2.12
CA VAL A 27 -13.13 1.01 0.90
C VAL A 27 -14.64 1.06 1.06
N THR A 28 -15.22 2.24 0.89
CA THR A 28 -16.66 2.44 0.82
C THR A 28 -17.02 2.92 -0.58
N VAL A 29 -17.94 2.19 -1.23
CA VAL A 29 -18.46 2.53 -2.56
C VAL A 29 -19.94 2.79 -2.42
N THR A 30 -20.37 4.01 -2.72
CA THR A 30 -21.78 4.41 -2.80
C THR A 30 -22.12 4.62 -4.27
N ASN A 31 -22.84 3.65 -4.84
CA ASN A 31 -23.17 3.63 -6.25
C ASN A 31 -24.60 4.12 -6.45
N ASN A 32 -24.77 5.40 -6.79
CA ASN A 32 -26.08 5.95 -7.16
C ASN A 32 -26.32 5.87 -8.67
N THR A 33 -25.39 5.29 -9.44
CA THR A 33 -25.48 5.19 -10.90
C THR A 33 -26.37 4.02 -11.32
N GLU A 34 -26.69 3.96 -12.61
CA GLU A 34 -27.36 2.80 -13.25
C GLU A 34 -26.39 1.68 -13.65
N LYS A 35 -25.08 1.86 -13.44
CA LYS A 35 -24.05 0.88 -13.83
C LYS A 35 -23.66 0.02 -12.64
N THR A 36 -23.22 -1.20 -12.92
CA THR A 36 -22.65 -2.09 -11.90
C THR A 36 -21.14 -1.92 -11.82
N VAL A 37 -20.61 -1.76 -10.60
CA VAL A 37 -19.18 -1.95 -10.36
C VAL A 37 -18.90 -3.44 -10.35
N LYS A 38 -18.07 -3.92 -11.26
CA LYS A 38 -17.77 -5.35 -11.42
C LYS A 38 -16.74 -5.85 -10.42
N LYS A 39 -15.75 -5.02 -10.11
CA LYS A 39 -14.57 -5.39 -9.32
C LYS A 39 -14.02 -4.19 -8.57
N ILE A 40 -13.48 -4.47 -7.39
CA ILE A 40 -12.71 -3.53 -6.57
C ILE A 40 -11.30 -4.07 -6.48
N ARG A 41 -10.31 -3.28 -6.93
CA ARG A 41 -8.90 -3.64 -6.89
C ARG A 41 -8.15 -2.63 -6.05
N VAL A 42 -7.37 -3.11 -5.09
CA VAL A 42 -6.51 -2.28 -4.25
C VAL A 42 -5.06 -2.66 -4.54
N LEU A 43 -4.20 -1.67 -4.72
CA LEU A 43 -2.77 -1.85 -4.95
C LEU A 43 -1.99 -1.06 -3.90
N VAL A 44 -0.87 -1.61 -3.46
CA VAL A 44 0.21 -0.82 -2.87
C VAL A 44 1.20 -0.53 -3.98
N GLU A 45 1.41 0.76 -4.29
CA GLU A 45 2.36 1.21 -5.29
C GLU A 45 3.56 1.88 -4.61
N GLN A 46 4.76 1.43 -4.96
CA GLN A 46 6.01 2.11 -4.67
C GLN A 46 6.31 3.08 -5.81
N VAL A 47 6.59 4.33 -5.45
CA VAL A 47 6.99 5.40 -6.36
C VAL A 47 8.43 5.76 -6.03
N ALA A 48 9.34 5.45 -6.94
CA ALA A 48 10.73 5.88 -6.87
C ALA A 48 10.93 7.10 -7.79
N ASN A 49 11.26 8.25 -7.21
CA ASN A 49 11.69 9.44 -7.94
C ASN A 49 13.21 9.49 -7.94
N VAL A 50 13.81 9.29 -9.10
CA VAL A 50 15.25 9.38 -9.32
C VAL A 50 15.58 10.80 -9.73
N VAL A 51 16.34 11.50 -8.91
CA VAL A 51 16.75 12.90 -9.13
C VAL A 51 18.26 12.90 -9.32
N LEU A 52 18.71 13.09 -10.57
CA LEU A 52 20.14 13.19 -10.90
C LEU A 52 20.42 14.37 -11.82
N TYR A 53 19.97 14.28 -13.08
CA TYR A 53 19.97 15.39 -14.05
C TYR A 53 18.56 15.95 -14.27
N SER A 54 17.57 15.07 -14.19
CA SER A 54 16.12 15.32 -14.25
C SER A 54 15.44 14.55 -13.12
N SER A 55 14.13 14.79 -12.96
CA SER A 55 13.28 14.04 -12.03
C SER A 55 12.50 12.98 -12.81
N ASP A 56 12.88 11.72 -12.61
CA ASP A 56 12.31 10.56 -13.30
C ASP A 56 11.53 9.68 -12.32
N TYR A 57 10.27 9.37 -12.64
CA TYR A 57 9.36 8.64 -11.76
C TYR A 57 9.12 7.21 -12.23
N TYR A 58 9.40 6.24 -11.36
CA TYR A 58 9.11 4.83 -11.57
C TYR A 58 8.06 4.36 -10.56
N THR A 59 6.87 3.98 -11.06
CA THR A 59 5.79 3.45 -10.21
C THR A 59 5.63 1.96 -10.44
N LYS A 60 5.67 1.16 -9.36
CA LYS A 60 5.47 -0.29 -9.41
C LYS A 60 4.53 -0.75 -8.30
N ALA A 61 3.58 -1.64 -8.66
CA ALA A 61 2.74 -2.30 -7.68
C ALA A 61 3.53 -3.37 -6.93
N VAL A 62 3.66 -3.21 -5.62
CA VAL A 62 4.39 -4.12 -4.71
C VAL A 62 3.45 -5.05 -3.91
N ALA A 63 2.15 -4.73 -3.86
CA ALA A 63 1.11 -5.65 -3.40
C ALA A 63 -0.20 -5.35 -4.13
N MET A 64 -1.08 -6.34 -4.24
CA MET A 64 -2.38 -6.18 -4.87
C MET A 64 -3.38 -7.15 -4.25
N GLU A 65 -4.58 -6.65 -3.99
CA GLU A 65 -5.75 -7.45 -3.66
C GLU A 65 -6.91 -7.07 -4.59
N GLU A 66 -7.73 -8.05 -4.97
CA GLU A 66 -8.89 -7.83 -5.83
C GLU A 66 -10.10 -8.60 -5.30
N VAL A 67 -11.26 -7.95 -5.29
CA VAL A 67 -12.54 -8.58 -4.98
C VAL A 67 -13.45 -8.45 -6.20
N GLN A 68 -14.08 -9.56 -6.59
CA GLN A 68 -15.06 -9.62 -7.68
C GLN A 68 -16.51 -9.39 -7.22
N GLU A 69 -16.67 -8.86 -6.01
CA GLU A 69 -17.96 -8.53 -5.44
C GLU A 69 -18.55 -7.33 -6.17
N LYS A 70 -19.75 -7.52 -6.71
CA LYS A 70 -20.40 -6.53 -7.55
C LYS A 70 -21.14 -5.52 -6.69
N VAL A 71 -20.96 -4.23 -6.99
CA VAL A 71 -21.76 -3.16 -6.38
C VAL A 71 -22.86 -2.78 -7.36
N GLN A 72 -24.09 -3.19 -7.02
CA GLN A 72 -25.25 -2.98 -7.87
C GLN A 72 -25.64 -1.50 -7.95
N PRO A 73 -26.42 -1.10 -8.98
CA PRO A 73 -27.05 0.21 -9.03
C PRO A 73 -27.81 0.54 -7.74
N ASN A 74 -27.75 1.80 -7.31
CA ASN A 74 -28.39 2.33 -6.10
C ASN A 74 -28.07 1.53 -4.81
N SER A 75 -26.83 1.03 -4.68
CA SER A 75 -26.38 0.28 -3.51
C SER A 75 -25.07 0.82 -2.93
N THR A 76 -24.81 0.50 -1.66
CA THR A 76 -23.57 0.86 -0.98
C THR A 76 -22.91 -0.38 -0.37
N ILE A 77 -21.59 -0.47 -0.50
CA ILE A 77 -20.77 -1.48 0.18
C ILE A 77 -19.64 -0.79 0.96
N THR A 78 -19.29 -1.37 2.11
CA THR A 78 -18.04 -1.05 2.82
C THR A 78 -17.28 -2.33 3.08
N LYS A 79 -16.00 -2.36 2.71
CA LYS A 79 -15.14 -3.54 2.86
C LYS A 79 -13.72 -3.15 3.22
N THR A 80 -13.09 -3.94 4.08
CA THR A 80 -11.68 -3.76 4.42
C THR A 80 -10.86 -4.85 3.75
N LEU A 81 -9.84 -4.44 2.98
CA LEU A 81 -8.89 -5.33 2.30
C LEU A 81 -7.52 -5.18 2.94
N ILE A 82 -6.85 -6.29 3.19
CA ILE A 82 -5.56 -6.31 3.88
C ILE A 82 -4.48 -6.61 2.85
N LEU A 83 -3.54 -5.69 2.68
CA LEU A 83 -2.41 -5.86 1.76
C LEU A 83 -1.12 -6.05 2.54
N LEU A 84 -0.23 -6.89 2.03
CA LEU A 84 1.06 -7.17 2.66
C LEU A 84 2.22 -6.99 1.66
N PRO A 85 2.81 -5.79 1.57
CA PRO A 85 3.91 -5.51 0.65
C PRO A 85 5.22 -6.12 1.16
N LEU A 86 5.55 -7.33 0.71
CA LEU A 86 6.79 -8.04 1.05
C LEU A 86 7.74 -8.09 -0.13
N LEU A 87 9.04 -7.92 0.12
CA LEU A 87 10.06 -8.13 -0.91
C LEU A 87 10.04 -9.56 -1.48
N ALA A 88 9.76 -10.57 -0.64
CA ALA A 88 9.68 -11.97 -1.06
C ALA A 88 8.77 -12.17 -2.29
N ASN A 89 7.65 -11.45 -2.36
CA ASN A 89 6.66 -11.53 -3.45
C ASN A 89 7.01 -10.65 -4.66
N ASN A 90 8.15 -9.95 -4.62
CA ASN A 90 8.53 -8.95 -5.61
C ASN A 90 9.97 -9.14 -6.13
N ARG A 91 10.66 -10.23 -5.78
CA ARG A 91 12.07 -10.48 -6.13
C ARG A 91 12.35 -10.47 -7.64
N GLU A 92 11.39 -10.89 -8.46
CA GLU A 92 11.52 -10.96 -9.92
C GLU A 92 11.20 -9.63 -10.62
N LYS A 93 10.59 -8.67 -9.92
CA LYS A 93 10.17 -7.39 -10.49
C LYS A 93 11.35 -6.44 -10.58
N ARG A 94 11.58 -5.90 -11.78
CA ARG A 94 12.58 -4.86 -12.03
C ARG A 94 12.02 -3.46 -11.75
N GLY A 95 12.91 -2.54 -11.36
CA GLY A 95 12.57 -1.13 -11.13
C GLY A 95 11.82 -0.87 -9.82
N ILE A 96 12.03 -1.74 -8.81
CA ILE A 96 11.61 -1.54 -7.42
C ILE A 96 12.83 -1.09 -6.64
N ALA A 97 12.68 -0.05 -5.83
CA ALA A 97 13.70 0.40 -4.91
C ALA A 97 13.75 -0.52 -3.68
N LEU A 98 14.97 -0.93 -3.30
CA LEU A 98 15.25 -1.77 -2.14
C LEU A 98 16.09 -1.00 -1.13
N ASP A 99 15.97 -1.37 0.14
CA ASP A 99 16.89 -0.88 1.16
C ASP A 99 18.30 -1.43 0.88
N GLY A 100 19.33 -0.67 1.27
CA GLY A 100 20.72 -1.07 1.06
C GLY A 100 21.00 -2.44 1.68
N LYS A 101 21.67 -3.32 0.92
CA LYS A 101 22.03 -4.66 1.40
C LYS A 101 23.45 -4.64 1.99
N LEU A 102 23.57 -4.88 3.29
CA LEU A 102 24.85 -5.24 3.92
C LEU A 102 25.11 -6.74 3.67
N LYS A 103 26.39 -7.15 3.66
CA LYS A 103 26.82 -8.47 3.12
C LYS A 103 26.02 -9.67 3.67
N ASP A 104 25.66 -9.64 4.95
CA ASP A 104 25.04 -10.76 5.66
C ASP A 104 23.59 -10.48 6.13
N GLU A 105 22.99 -9.37 5.70
CA GLU A 105 21.62 -9.00 6.09
C GLU A 105 20.62 -9.20 4.95
N ASP A 106 19.43 -9.68 5.31
CA ASP A 106 18.28 -9.66 4.43
C ASP A 106 17.87 -8.21 4.14
N THR A 107 17.56 -7.92 2.87
CA THR A 107 17.08 -6.61 2.44
C THR A 107 15.55 -6.59 2.41
N ASN A 108 14.99 -5.38 2.46
CA ASN A 108 13.55 -5.12 2.36
C ASN A 108 13.25 -4.22 1.16
N LEU A 109 11.96 -4.01 0.88
CA LEU A 109 11.56 -2.89 0.02
C LEU A 109 12.09 -1.58 0.63
N ALA A 110 12.49 -0.61 -0.20
CA ALA A 110 13.05 0.63 0.31
C ALA A 110 12.08 1.37 1.24
N SER A 111 12.58 1.86 2.38
CA SER A 111 11.77 2.68 3.29
C SER A 111 11.42 4.05 2.67
N SER A 112 10.31 4.66 3.09
CA SER A 112 9.89 5.98 2.61
C SER A 112 10.92 7.06 2.95
N THR A 113 11.32 7.85 1.95
CA THR A 113 12.25 8.96 2.15
C THR A 113 11.54 10.15 2.79
N THR A 114 12.10 10.66 3.88
CA THR A 114 11.62 11.87 4.55
C THR A 114 12.60 13.00 4.31
N ILE A 115 12.13 14.11 3.73
CA ILE A 115 12.92 15.32 3.52
C ILE A 115 12.63 16.27 4.69
N LYS A 116 13.66 16.81 5.34
CA LYS A 116 13.48 17.79 6.42
C LYS A 116 12.94 19.11 5.84
N ASP A 117 12.00 19.72 6.55
CA ASP A 117 11.47 21.03 6.20
C ASP A 117 12.61 22.08 6.16
N GLY A 118 12.60 22.93 5.13
CA GLY A 118 13.60 23.99 4.94
C GLY A 118 14.86 23.60 4.17
N ILE A 119 14.99 22.35 3.72
CA ILE A 119 16.03 21.95 2.74
C ILE A 119 15.45 22.13 1.34
N ASP A 120 16.17 22.85 0.48
CA ASP A 120 15.78 23.02 -0.93
C ASP A 120 15.63 21.65 -1.61
N LYS A 121 14.61 21.52 -2.47
CA LYS A 121 14.20 20.26 -3.12
C LYS A 121 15.21 19.72 -4.15
N THR A 122 16.45 20.20 -4.14
CA THR A 122 17.56 19.79 -5.00
C THR A 122 18.36 18.61 -4.43
N VAL A 123 17.70 17.75 -3.65
CA VAL A 123 18.32 16.52 -3.13
C VAL A 123 18.51 15.56 -4.30
N LEU A 124 19.76 15.34 -4.69
CA LEU A 124 20.13 14.28 -5.63
C LEU A 124 20.02 12.93 -4.94
N GLY A 125 19.42 11.95 -5.61
CA GLY A 125 19.25 10.59 -5.10
C GLY A 125 17.96 9.93 -5.54
N ILE A 126 17.64 8.81 -4.88
CA ILE A 126 16.42 8.05 -5.11
C ILE A 126 15.48 8.33 -3.93
N LEU A 127 14.41 9.07 -4.19
CA LEU A 127 13.37 9.39 -3.23
C LEU A 127 12.24 8.37 -3.38
N VAL A 128 11.91 7.66 -2.29
CA VAL A 128 10.91 6.59 -2.30
C VAL A 128 9.66 7.04 -1.55
N ALA A 129 8.51 6.92 -2.19
CA ALA A 129 7.20 7.16 -1.60
C ALA A 129 6.27 5.96 -1.84
N TYR A 130 5.26 5.81 -1.00
CA TYR A 130 4.26 4.76 -1.15
C TYR A 130 2.86 5.36 -1.18
N LYS A 131 1.99 4.68 -1.93
CA LYS A 131 0.57 5.00 -1.95
C LYS A 131 -0.27 3.74 -2.09
N VAL A 132 -1.43 3.76 -1.49
CA VAL A 132 -2.50 2.82 -1.79
C VAL A 132 -3.32 3.39 -2.93
N LYS A 133 -3.53 2.60 -3.99
CA LYS A 133 -4.41 2.95 -5.11
C LYS A 133 -5.61 2.03 -5.12
N VAL A 134 -6.81 2.61 -4.97
CA VAL A 134 -8.07 1.87 -5.07
C VAL A 134 -8.68 2.13 -6.44
N LYS A 135 -8.99 1.08 -7.18
CA LYS A 135 -9.59 1.11 -8.52
C LYS A 135 -10.93 0.38 -8.51
N LEU A 136 -11.95 1.03 -9.03
CA LEU A 136 -13.25 0.44 -9.34
C LEU A 136 -13.34 0.18 -10.83
N ILE A 137 -13.65 -1.05 -11.21
CA ILE A 137 -13.89 -1.43 -12.61
C ILE A 137 -15.39 -1.44 -12.83
N VAL A 138 -15.91 -0.45 -13.54
CA VAL A 138 -17.34 -0.28 -13.82
C VAL A 138 -17.69 -0.89 -15.18
N SER A 139 -18.87 -1.51 -15.30
CA SER A 139 -19.39 -1.98 -16.58
C SER A 139 -19.47 -0.83 -17.61
N GLY A 140 -18.71 -0.93 -18.70
CA GLY A 140 -18.85 -0.07 -19.88
C GLY A 140 -20.07 -0.45 -20.73
N TYR A 141 -20.55 0.48 -21.54
CA TYR A 141 -21.53 0.20 -22.60
C TYR A 141 -20.75 -0.25 -23.84
N ASP A 142 -20.74 -1.53 -24.16
CA ASP A 142 -20.83 -2.00 -25.53
C ASP A 142 -20.98 -3.53 -25.58
N ALA A 143 -21.96 -4.01 -26.34
CA ALA A 143 -22.21 -5.44 -26.57
C ALA A 143 -21.33 -6.03 -27.68
N PHE A 144 -20.50 -5.21 -28.34
CA PHE A 144 -19.78 -5.60 -29.56
C PHE A 144 -18.31 -5.13 -29.64
N SER A 145 -17.79 -4.40 -28.64
CA SER A 145 -16.43 -3.86 -28.65
C SER A 145 -15.60 -4.38 -27.49
N SER A 146 -14.40 -4.89 -27.81
CA SER A 146 -13.42 -5.38 -26.85
C SER A 146 -12.63 -4.28 -26.13
N LEU A 147 -13.23 -3.12 -25.76
CA LEU A 147 -12.77 -2.07 -24.81
C LEU A 147 -13.68 -0.80 -24.92
N PRO A 148 -13.75 0.13 -23.93
CA PRO A 148 -13.03 0.19 -22.66
C PRO A 148 -13.93 0.03 -21.42
N LYS A 149 -13.37 -0.61 -20.39
CA LYS A 149 -13.93 -0.65 -19.03
C LYS A 149 -13.77 0.76 -18.44
N SER A 150 -14.85 1.32 -17.87
CA SER A 150 -14.75 2.61 -17.17
C SER A 150 -14.10 2.36 -15.81
N GLU A 151 -12.95 2.98 -15.58
CA GLU A 151 -12.22 2.87 -14.31
C GLU A 151 -12.35 4.16 -13.52
N VAL A 152 -12.65 4.04 -12.23
CA VAL A 152 -12.60 5.15 -11.26
C VAL A 152 -11.56 4.80 -10.22
N SER A 153 -10.67 5.73 -9.87
CA SER A 153 -9.63 5.43 -8.89
C SER A 153 -9.35 6.59 -7.96
N THR A 154 -8.88 6.25 -6.75
CA THR A 154 -8.38 7.21 -5.76
C THR A 154 -7.07 6.69 -5.16
N GLU A 155 -6.26 7.58 -4.62
CA GLU A 155 -4.94 7.28 -4.07
C GLU A 155 -4.80 7.86 -2.66
N LEU A 156 -4.17 7.11 -1.76
CA LEU A 156 -3.88 7.53 -0.39
C LEU A 156 -2.37 7.35 -0.13
N PRO A 157 -1.62 8.44 0.13
CA PRO A 157 -0.22 8.31 0.50
C PRO A 157 -0.08 7.71 1.90
N PHE A 158 1.00 6.96 2.12
CA PHE A 158 1.41 6.47 3.43
C PHE A 158 2.93 6.29 3.48
N ARG A 159 3.49 6.13 4.68
CA ARG A 159 4.92 5.86 4.88
C ARG A 159 5.12 4.39 5.26
N LEU A 160 6.06 3.72 4.58
CA LEU A 160 6.55 2.40 4.93
C LEU A 160 7.96 2.55 5.51
N MET A 161 8.17 2.09 6.74
CA MET A 161 9.44 2.31 7.44
C MET A 161 9.89 1.08 8.22
N HIS A 162 11.15 1.07 8.66
CA HIS A 162 11.57 0.17 9.72
C HIS A 162 10.99 0.64 11.08
N PRO A 163 10.61 -0.29 11.97
CA PRO A 163 10.22 0.07 13.33
C PRO A 163 11.37 0.78 14.05
N ASN A 164 11.03 1.77 14.88
CA ASN A 164 12.03 2.50 15.65
C ASN A 164 12.76 1.51 16.59
N ARG A 165 14.10 1.49 16.55
CA ARG A 165 14.93 0.56 17.35
C ARG A 165 14.63 0.67 18.86
N SER A 166 14.20 1.84 19.35
CA SER A 166 13.81 2.02 20.75
C SER A 166 12.57 1.22 21.13
N LEU A 167 11.56 1.14 20.27
CA LEU A 167 10.34 0.36 20.50
C LEU A 167 10.61 -1.15 20.39
N LEU A 168 11.45 -1.56 19.45
CA LEU A 168 11.90 -2.96 19.37
C LEU A 168 12.65 -3.39 20.63
N HIS A 169 13.53 -2.54 21.14
CA HIS A 169 14.26 -2.82 22.38
C HIS A 169 13.31 -2.92 23.58
N ILE A 170 12.33 -2.02 23.70
CA ILE A 170 11.30 -2.07 24.75
C ILE A 170 10.42 -3.32 24.62
N MET A 171 10.01 -3.71 23.41
CA MET A 171 9.22 -4.93 23.18
C MET A 171 10.03 -6.20 23.49
N MET A 172 11.30 -6.26 23.09
CA MET A 172 12.20 -7.37 23.45
C MET A 172 12.40 -7.46 24.96
N LEU A 173 12.60 -6.34 25.65
CA LEU A 173 12.67 -6.30 27.12
C LEU A 173 11.38 -6.80 27.76
N ALA A 174 10.21 -6.38 27.25
CA ALA A 174 8.92 -6.83 27.73
C ALA A 174 8.67 -8.33 27.48
N MET A 175 9.04 -8.85 26.31
CA MET A 175 8.94 -10.29 25.99
C MET A 175 9.87 -11.12 26.87
N ASN A 176 11.10 -10.66 27.13
CA ASN A 176 12.02 -11.34 28.06
C ASN A 176 11.51 -11.30 29.52
N ALA A 177 10.85 -10.22 29.93
CA ALA A 177 10.23 -10.11 31.25
C ALA A 177 8.97 -10.99 31.42
N LEU A 178 8.35 -11.40 30.31
CA LEU A 178 7.18 -12.30 30.28
C LEU A 178 7.57 -13.79 30.23
N ILE A 179 8.86 -14.13 30.10
CA ILE A 179 9.34 -15.50 30.27
C ILE A 179 9.50 -15.73 31.78
N PRO A 180 8.63 -16.52 32.44
CA PRO A 180 8.86 -16.87 33.84
C PRO A 180 10.20 -17.61 33.92
N ALA A 181 11.07 -17.16 34.82
CA ALA A 181 12.26 -17.90 35.19
C ALA A 181 11.79 -19.29 35.66
N THR A 182 11.92 -20.29 34.78
CA THR A 182 11.69 -21.68 35.15
C THR A 182 12.70 -22.00 36.23
N GLY A 183 12.20 -22.15 37.45
CA GLY A 183 13.01 -22.23 38.65
C GLY A 183 14.02 -23.36 38.60
N GLU A 184 15.28 -23.03 38.88
CA GLU A 184 16.17 -23.97 39.51
C GLU A 184 15.66 -24.21 40.94
N THR A 185 15.03 -25.36 41.14
CA THR A 185 14.98 -25.99 42.45
C THR A 185 15.48 -27.42 42.33
N SER A 186 16.35 -27.76 43.28
CA SER A 186 16.80 -29.10 43.67
C SER A 186 18.09 -29.63 43.01
N LYS A 187 19.19 -29.48 43.75
CA LYS A 187 19.80 -30.61 44.45
C LYS A 187 20.03 -30.26 45.91
#